data_AF-A0A7J4S486-F1
#
_entry.id   AF-A0A7J4S486-F1
#
_cell.length_a   1.000
_cell.length_b   1.000
_cell.length_c   1.000
_cell.angle_alpha   90.00
_cell.angle_beta   90.00
_cell.angle_gamma   90.00
#
_symmetry.space_group_name_H-M   'P 1'
#
loop_
_entity.id
_entity.type
_entity.pdbx_description
1 polymer ?
#
loop_
_entity_poly.entity_id
_entity_poly.type
_entity_poly.pdbx_seq_one_letter_code
_entity_poly.pdbx_strand_id
1 'polypeptide(L)'
;MACFAVPLLAGVASSVVWRKKKTPALWQLNLLFYGAGVFGLVDHWWNNELYIPVDAAVLQADLLLGCLITVAVLGFWGVLVAIARVSPEAGRAMGLKEQ
;
A
#
# COMPACT_ATOMS: atom_id res chain seq x y z
N MET A 1 -10.64 -8.77 -11.79
CA MET A 1 -9.28 -8.22 -11.81
C MET A 1 -9.29 -6.99 -10.93
N ALA A 2 -9.47 -7.22 -9.62
CA ALA A 2 -9.74 -6.16 -8.64
C ALA A 2 -8.69 -6.11 -7.53
N CYS A 3 -7.54 -6.75 -7.73
CA CYS A 3 -6.49 -6.81 -6.72
C CYS A 3 -5.95 -5.42 -6.34
N PHE A 4 -6.02 -4.46 -7.27
CA PHE A 4 -5.65 -3.06 -7.04
C PHE A 4 -6.61 -2.30 -6.13
N ALA A 5 -7.88 -2.75 -6.03
CA ALA A 5 -8.91 -2.04 -5.28
C ALA A 5 -8.64 -2.05 -3.77
N VAL A 6 -8.14 -3.18 -3.24
CA VAL A 6 -7.88 -3.32 -1.80
C VAL A 6 -6.72 -2.41 -1.34
N PRO A 7 -5.54 -2.40 -1.99
CA PRO A 7 -4.48 -1.42 -1.68
C PRO A 7 -4.94 0.03 -1.86
N LEU A 8 -5.74 0.32 -2.89
CA LEU A 8 -6.27 1.67 -3.11
C LEU A 8 -7.18 2.12 -1.97
N LEU A 9 -8.11 1.26 -1.53
CA LEU A 9 -8.97 1.53 -0.37
C LEU A 9 -8.16 1.70 0.90
N ALA A 10 -7.12 0.88 1.11
CA ALA A 10 -6.19 1.03 2.22
C ALA A 10 -5.48 2.40 2.17
N GLY A 11 -5.03 2.84 0.98
CA GLY A 11 -4.43 4.16 0.76
C GLY A 11 -5.37 5.33 1.04
N VAL A 12 -6.66 5.20 0.68
CA VAL A 12 -7.69 6.19 1.03
C VAL A 12 -7.91 6.24 2.54
N ALA A 13 -8.06 5.08 3.19
CA ALA A 13 -8.24 5.00 4.64
C ALA A 13 -7.04 5.58 5.39
N SER A 14 -5.82 5.23 4.99
CA SER A 14 -4.60 5.75 5.58
C SER A 14 -4.42 7.25 5.31
N SER A 15 -4.94 7.78 4.19
CA SER A 15 -4.99 9.22 3.93
C SER A 15 -5.89 9.97 4.90
N VAL A 16 -7.04 9.41 5.27
CA VAL A 16 -7.92 9.97 6.30
C VAL A 16 -7.21 10.01 7.65
N VAL A 17 -6.47 8.95 8.01
CA VAL A 17 -5.68 8.90 9.25
C VAL A 17 -4.52 9.90 9.21
N TRP A 18 -3.82 9.99 8.07
CA TRP A 18 -2.71 10.92 7.89
C TRP A 18 -3.15 12.38 7.99
N ARG A 19 -4.33 12.76 7.45
CA ARG A 19 -4.87 14.12 7.58
C ARG A 19 -4.99 14.57 9.05
N LYS A 20 -5.20 13.64 9.98
CA LYS A 20 -5.30 13.91 11.43
C LYS A 20 -3.95 13.96 12.12
N LYS A 21 -3.04 13.04 11.82
CA LYS A 21 -1.76 12.87 12.54
C LYS A 21 -0.57 13.58 11.89
N LYS A 22 -0.60 13.78 10.57
CA LYS A 22 0.42 14.42 9.72
C LYS A 22 1.86 13.92 9.94
N THR A 23 2.03 12.66 10.37
CA THR A 23 3.37 12.09 10.58
C THR A 23 4.01 11.64 9.26
N PRO A 24 5.33 11.82 9.07
CA PRO A 24 6.04 11.33 7.88
C PRO A 24 5.92 9.82 7.65
N ALA A 25 5.89 9.02 8.72
CA ALA A 25 5.71 7.57 8.62
C ALA A 25 4.39 7.18 7.93
N LEU A 26 3.28 7.82 8.32
CA LEU A 26 1.97 7.58 7.70
C LEU A 26 1.88 8.14 6.28
N TRP A 27 2.61 9.21 5.98
CA TRP A 27 2.72 9.71 4.61
C TRP A 27 3.39 8.68 3.70
N GLN A 28 4.50 8.08 4.13
CA GLN A 28 5.17 7.00 3.40
C GLN A 28 4.26 5.79 3.21
N LEU A 29 3.50 5.42 4.25
CA LEU A 29 2.53 4.33 4.13
C LEU A 29 1.46 4.63 3.08
N ASN A 30 0.94 5.86 3.01
CA ASN A 30 0.01 6.26 1.95
C ASN A 30 0.64 6.06 0.56
N LEU A 31 1.86 6.54 0.37
CA LEU A 31 2.55 6.43 -0.92
C LEU A 31 2.74 4.97 -1.35
N LEU A 32 3.06 4.08 -0.40
CA LEU A 32 3.18 2.64 -0.68
C LEU A 32 1.85 2.03 -1.12
N PHE A 33 0.74 2.35 -0.43
CA PHE A 33 -0.58 1.84 -0.82
C PHE A 33 -1.07 2.38 -2.16
N TYR A 34 -0.91 3.69 -2.41
CA TYR A 34 -1.25 4.25 -3.72
C TYR A 34 -0.36 3.70 -4.83
N GLY A 35 0.93 3.54 -4.58
CA GLY A 35 1.86 2.90 -5.51
C GLY A 35 1.45 1.47 -5.85
N ALA A 36 1.10 0.66 -4.84
CA ALA A 36 0.61 -0.70 -5.03
C ALA A 36 -0.72 -0.74 -5.81
N GLY A 37 -1.65 0.18 -5.53
CA GLY A 37 -2.89 0.31 -6.30
C GLY A 37 -2.66 0.71 -7.75
N VAL A 38 -1.78 1.68 -8.01
CA VAL A 38 -1.42 2.08 -9.38
C VAL A 38 -0.72 0.95 -10.12
N PHE A 39 0.19 0.23 -9.46
CA PHE A 39 0.86 -0.93 -10.04
C PHE A 39 -0.14 -1.99 -10.50
N GLY A 40 -1.05 -2.42 -9.62
CA GLY A 40 -2.07 -3.41 -9.98
C GLY A 40 -3.03 -2.92 -11.07
N LEU A 41 -3.34 -1.62 -11.10
CA LEU A 41 -4.15 -1.03 -12.16
C LEU A 41 -3.42 -1.08 -13.51
N VAL A 42 -2.14 -0.71 -13.54
CA VAL A 42 -1.31 -0.72 -14.76
C VAL A 42 -1.09 -2.15 -15.25
N ASP A 43 -0.83 -3.10 -14.35
CA ASP A 43 -0.66 -4.51 -14.67
C ASP A 43 -1.91 -5.08 -15.36
N HIS A 44 -3.09 -4.88 -14.76
CA HIS A 44 -4.33 -5.34 -15.38
C HIS A 44 -4.67 -4.57 -16.66
N TRP A 45 -4.33 -3.28 -16.76
CA TRP A 45 -4.54 -2.52 -18.00
C TRP A 45 -3.68 -3.07 -19.14
N TRP A 46 -2.41 -3.35 -18.87
CA TRP A 46 -1.47 -3.90 -19.83
C TRP A 46 -1.89 -5.28 -20.34
N ASN A 47 -2.44 -6.13 -19.45
CA ASN A 47 -2.89 -7.47 -19.79
C ASN A 47 -4.32 -7.52 -20.36
N ASN A 48 -4.98 -6.38 -20.58
CA ASN A 48 -6.39 -6.27 -21.03
C ASN A 48 -7.40 -6.90 -20.07
N GLU A 49 -7.07 -6.87 -18.79
CA GLU A 49 -7.78 -7.50 -17.70
C GLU A 49 -8.62 -6.50 -16.90
N LEU A 50 -8.82 -5.25 -17.34
CA LEU A 50 -9.42 -4.22 -16.49
C LEU A 50 -10.87 -4.48 -16.04
N TYR A 51 -11.57 -5.43 -16.67
CA TYR A 51 -12.97 -5.71 -16.40
C TYR A 51 -13.17 -6.65 -15.21
N ILE A 52 -14.29 -6.49 -14.51
CA ILE A 52 -14.68 -7.40 -13.43
C ILE A 52 -15.10 -8.74 -14.06
N PRO A 53 -14.44 -9.86 -13.71
CA PRO A 53 -14.80 -11.16 -14.24
C PRO A 53 -16.23 -11.53 -13.81
N VAL A 54 -16.98 -12.14 -14.71
CA VAL A 54 -18.33 -12.68 -14.43
C VAL A 54 -18.26 -13.87 -13.47
N ASP A 55 -17.10 -14.53 -13.40
CA ASP A 55 -16.83 -15.65 -12.52
C ASP A 55 -16.47 -15.20 -11.10
N ALA A 56 -17.30 -15.62 -10.13
CA ALA A 56 -17.13 -15.31 -8.71
C ALA A 56 -15.84 -15.91 -8.11
N ALA A 57 -15.38 -17.07 -8.58
CA ALA A 57 -14.15 -17.68 -8.08
C ALA A 57 -12.91 -16.86 -8.48
N VAL A 58 -12.90 -16.33 -9.71
CA VAL A 58 -11.82 -15.45 -10.20
C VAL A 58 -11.82 -14.14 -9.43
N LEU A 59 -13.00 -13.55 -9.19
CA LEU A 59 -13.13 -12.33 -8.39
C LEU A 59 -12.62 -12.53 -6.95
N GLN A 60 -12.92 -13.67 -6.33
CA GLN A 60 -12.45 -14.00 -4.99
C GLN A 60 -10.92 -14.13 -4.93
N ALA A 61 -10.32 -14.83 -5.91
CA ALA A 61 -8.86 -14.97 -5.99
C ALA A 61 -8.17 -13.60 -6.13
N ASP A 62 -8.71 -12.70 -6.94
CA ASP A 62 -8.17 -11.34 -7.11
C ASP A 62 -8.25 -10.50 -5.84
N LEU A 63 -9.37 -10.59 -5.11
CA LEU A 63 -9.52 -9.89 -3.84
C LEU A 63 -8.54 -10.42 -2.79
N LEU A 64 -8.34 -11.74 -2.73
CA LEU A 64 -7.33 -12.36 -1.86
C LEU A 64 -5.91 -11.89 -2.22
N LEU A 65 -5.60 -11.78 -3.51
CA LEU A 65 -4.32 -11.24 -3.97
C LEU A 65 -4.16 -9.76 -3.55
N GLY A 66 -5.20 -8.95 -3.69
CA GLY A 66 -5.19 -7.56 -3.20
C GLY A 66 -4.98 -7.44 -1.69
N CYS A 67 -5.59 -8.32 -0.91
CA CYS A 67 -5.35 -8.45 0.53
C CYS A 67 -3.90 -8.84 0.83
N LEU A 68 -3.34 -9.80 0.10
CA LEU A 68 -1.97 -10.24 0.26
C LEU A 68 -0.98 -9.10 -0.04
N ILE A 69 -1.18 -8.35 -1.12
CA ILE A 69 -0.39 -7.16 -1.45
C ILE A 69 -0.47 -6.13 -0.32
N THR A 70 -1.67 -5.88 0.21
CA THR A 70 -1.88 -4.93 1.32
C THR A 70 -1.13 -5.36 2.57
N VAL A 71 -1.17 -6.65 2.93
CA VAL A 71 -0.43 -7.21 4.06
C VAL A 71 1.08 -7.11 3.84
N ALA A 72 1.56 -7.40 2.62
CA ALA A 72 2.97 -7.29 2.27
C ALA A 72 3.46 -5.84 2.38
N VAL A 73 2.68 -4.85 1.91
CA VAL A 73 2.97 -3.42 2.06
C VAL A 73 3.07 -3.04 3.54
N LEU A 74 2.11 -3.46 4.37
CA LEU A 74 2.14 -3.19 5.81
C LEU A 74 3.35 -3.83 6.49
N GLY A 75 3.67 -5.08 6.14
CA GLY A 75 4.83 -5.79 6.67
C GLY A 75 6.14 -5.09 6.32
N PHE A 76 6.33 -4.76 5.04
CA PHE A 76 7.50 -4.06 4.56
C PHE A 76 7.65 -2.68 5.20
N TRP A 77 6.58 -1.89 5.24
CA TRP A 77 6.60 -0.59 5.92
C TRP A 77 6.90 -0.71 7.41
N GLY A 78 6.31 -1.71 8.09
CA GLY A 78 6.57 -1.99 9.50
C GLY A 78 8.04 -2.29 9.77
N VAL A 79 8.68 -3.07 8.89
CA VAL A 79 10.13 -3.34 8.94
C VAL A 79 10.94 -2.06 8.75
N LEU A 80 10.61 -1.21 7.77
CA LEU A 80 11.29 0.08 7.58
C LEU A 80 11.21 0.97 8.82
N VAL A 81 10.02 1.07 9.42
CA VAL A 81 9.83 1.84 10.67
C VAL A 81 10.61 1.23 11.83
N ALA A 82 10.66 -0.09 11.94
CA ALA A 82 11.45 -0.76 12.97
C ALA A 82 12.95 -0.48 12.81
N ILE A 83 13.47 -0.56 11.57
CA ILE A 83 14.86 -0.19 11.24
C ILE A 83 15.13 1.27 11.57
N ALA A 84 14.22 2.19 11.24
CA ALA A 84 14.36 3.62 11.54
C ALA A 84 14.39 3.95 13.04
N ARG A 85 13.79 3.09 13.88
CA ARG A 85 13.85 3.27 15.34
C ARG A 85 15.23 2.91 15.88
N VAL A 86 15.83 1.81 15.39
CA VAL A 86 17.14 1.33 15.85
C VAL A 86 18.31 2.08 15.20
N SER A 87 18.17 2.52 13.95
CA SER A 87 19.21 3.27 13.21
C SER A 87 18.86 4.76 13.14
N PRO A 88 19.67 5.65 13.75
CA PRO A 88 19.46 7.10 13.65
C PRO A 88 19.53 7.62 12.21
N GLU A 89 20.40 7.03 11.38
CA GLU A 89 20.56 7.41 9.97
C GLU A 89 19.31 7.09 9.15
N ALA A 90 18.77 5.88 9.29
CA ALA A 90 17.53 5.49 8.63
C ALA A 90 16.34 6.32 9.14
N GLY A 91 16.31 6.62 10.45
CA GLY A 91 15.32 7.52 11.05
C GLY A 91 15.34 8.92 10.45
N ARG A 92 16.53 9.49 10.20
CA ARG A 92 16.68 10.79 9.52
C ARG A 92 16.27 10.73 8.06
N ALA A 93 16.69 9.69 7.33
CA ALA A 93 16.33 9.50 5.92
C ALA A 93 14.81 9.38 5.72
N MET A 94 14.11 8.76 6.66
CA MET A 94 12.65 8.68 6.67
C MET A 94 11.95 9.92 7.24
N GLY A 95 12.69 10.94 7.69
CA GLY A 95 12.13 12.15 8.31
C GLY A 95 11.46 11.91 9.67
N LEU A 96 11.84 10.85 10.39
CA LEU A 96 11.27 10.48 11.70
C LEU A 96 12.07 10.98 12.89
N LYS A 97 13.30 11.45 12.69
CA LYS A 97 14.16 12.06 13.71
C LYS A 97 14.67 13.40 13.16
N GLU A 98 14.64 14.44 13.98
CA GLU A 98 15.24 15.74 13.64
C GLU A 98 16.77 15.63 13.59
N GLN A 99 17.41 16.54 12.84
CA GLN A 99 18.86 16.62 12.68
C GLN A 99 19.53 17.10 13.97
#